data_AF-I4EK03-F1
#
_entry.id   AF-I4EK03-F1
#
_cell.length_a   1.000
_cell.length_b   1.000
_cell.length_c   1.000
_cell.angle_alpha   90.00
_cell.angle_beta   90.00
_cell.angle_gamma   90.00
#
_symmetry.space_group_name_H-M   'P 1'
#
loop_
_entity.id
_entity.type
_entity.pdbx_description
1 polymer ?
#
loop_
_entity_poly.entity_id
_entity_poly.type
_entity_poly.pdbx_seq_one_letter_code
_entity_poly.pdbx_strand_id
1 'polypeptide(L)'
;MSKQRFAPRTCPVCGGDLAVTRLSCAECETELSGAFRSCEFCALSPEDRDLLRVFLASRGNMKDLERHLGVSYPTARARFDALLAKLGIDRPAPPRSRVELLEQLARGEIDVEQAMDLLEKER
;
A
#
# COMPACT_ATOMS: atom_id res chain seq x y z
N MET A 1 0.74 -27.98 -6.42
CA MET A 1 0.25 -26.64 -6.02
C MET A 1 0.21 -25.77 -7.27
N SER A 2 -0.97 -25.44 -7.80
CA SER A 2 -1.09 -24.59 -8.99
C SER A 2 -0.55 -23.19 -8.69
N LYS A 3 0.45 -22.73 -9.46
CA LYS A 3 0.91 -21.33 -9.41
C LYS A 3 -0.28 -20.43 -9.73
N GLN A 4 -0.76 -19.67 -8.76
CA GLN A 4 -1.75 -18.61 -8.99
C GLN A 4 -1.15 -17.59 -9.96
N ARG A 5 -1.76 -17.45 -11.14
CA ARG A 5 -1.41 -16.45 -12.14
C ARG A 5 -2.41 -15.31 -12.03
N PHE A 6 -1.91 -14.09 -11.82
CA PHE A 6 -2.74 -12.89 -11.77
C PHE A 6 -2.68 -12.20 -13.13
N ALA A 7 -3.81 -11.70 -13.62
CA ALA A 7 -3.82 -10.89 -14.83
C ALA A 7 -3.02 -9.59 -14.57
N PRO A 8 -2.08 -9.22 -15.46
CA PRO A 8 -1.37 -7.96 -15.33
C PRO A 8 -2.35 -6.79 -15.49
N ARG A 9 -2.12 -5.72 -14.74
CA ARG A 9 -2.90 -4.48 -14.87
C ARG A 9 -2.29 -3.43 -15.76
N THR A 10 -0.97 -3.47 -15.91
CA THR A 10 -0.24 -2.45 -16.62
C THR A 10 0.31 -3.06 -17.89
N CYS A 11 0.12 -2.37 -19.02
CA CYS A 11 0.67 -2.77 -20.29
C CYS A 11 2.21 -2.67 -20.23
N PRO A 12 2.97 -3.77 -20.44
CA PRO A 12 4.42 -3.74 -20.39
C PRO A 12 5.06 -2.96 -21.54
N VAL A 13 4.27 -2.53 -22.52
CA VAL A 13 4.72 -1.77 -23.69
C VAL A 13 4.58 -0.26 -23.48
N CYS A 14 3.42 0.19 -22.98
CA CYS A 14 3.12 1.63 -22.88
C CYS A 14 2.81 2.13 -21.47
N GLY A 15 2.74 1.25 -20.46
CA GLY A 15 2.40 1.63 -19.09
C GLY A 15 0.92 1.95 -18.83
N GLY A 16 0.05 1.85 -19.83
CA GLY A 16 -1.40 2.07 -19.67
C GLY A 16 -2.12 0.92 -18.96
N ASP A 17 -3.35 1.16 -18.52
CA ASP A 17 -4.18 0.14 -17.87
C ASP A 17 -4.70 -0.90 -18.86
N LEU A 18 -4.60 -2.17 -18.48
CA LEU A 18 -5.15 -3.31 -19.19
C LEU A 18 -6.57 -3.61 -18.69
N ALA A 19 -7.49 -3.80 -19.63
CA ALA A 19 -8.82 -4.33 -19.34
C ALA A 19 -8.82 -5.85 -19.45
N VAL A 20 -9.56 -6.52 -18.56
CA VAL A 20 -9.88 -7.94 -18.74
C VAL A 20 -10.98 -8.01 -19.80
N THR A 21 -10.74 -8.75 -20.89
CA THR A 21 -11.67 -8.78 -22.04
C THR A 21 -12.52 -10.05 -22.13
N ARG A 22 -12.11 -11.12 -21.46
CA ARG A 22 -12.80 -12.41 -21.43
C ARG A 22 -12.63 -13.11 -20.09
N LEU A 23 -13.71 -13.71 -19.60
CA LEU A 23 -13.75 -14.59 -18.43
C LEU A 23 -14.45 -15.90 -18.82
N SER A 24 -13.91 -17.04 -18.38
CA SER A 24 -14.48 -18.35 -18.65
C SER A 24 -14.80 -19.06 -17.33
N CYS A 25 -16.02 -19.57 -17.19
CA CYS A 25 -16.42 -20.37 -16.05
C CYS A 25 -15.90 -21.81 -16.20
N ALA A 26 -15.15 -22.32 -15.22
CA ALA A 26 -14.63 -23.69 -15.25
C ALA A 26 -15.69 -24.76 -14.94
N GLU A 27 -16.86 -24.37 -14.45
CA GLU A 27 -17.92 -25.31 -14.02
C GLU A 27 -18.99 -25.51 -15.11
N CYS A 28 -19.41 -24.44 -15.79
CA CYS A 28 -20.47 -24.49 -16.80
C CYS A 28 -20.02 -24.01 -18.19
N GLU A 29 -18.72 -23.79 -18.38
CA GLU A 29 -18.10 -23.38 -19.66
C GLU A 29 -18.62 -22.06 -20.26
N THR A 30 -19.43 -21.31 -19.52
CA THR A 30 -19.94 -20.01 -19.96
C THR A 30 -18.79 -19.02 -20.14
N GLU A 31 -18.76 -18.33 -21.28
CA GLU A 31 -17.84 -17.25 -21.56
C GLU A 31 -18.52 -15.89 -21.48
N LEU A 32 -17.91 -14.97 -20.72
CA LEU A 32 -18.30 -13.57 -20.67
C LEU A 32 -17.24 -12.74 -21.40
N SER A 33 -17.68 -11.97 -22.40
CA SER A 33 -16.82 -11.06 -23.15
C SER A 33 -17.29 -9.61 -22.97
N GLY A 34 -16.34 -8.69 -22.78
CA GLY A 34 -16.64 -7.28 -22.51
C GLY A 34 -15.42 -6.55 -21.92
N ALA A 35 -15.51 -5.24 -21.71
CA ALA A 35 -14.45 -4.49 -21.05
C ALA A 35 -14.66 -4.51 -19.52
N PHE A 36 -13.99 -5.44 -18.84
CA PHE A 36 -14.07 -5.56 -17.38
C PHE A 36 -12.92 -4.80 -16.72
N ARG A 37 -13.25 -4.04 -15.67
CA ARG A 37 -12.23 -3.49 -14.77
C ARG A 37 -11.67 -4.63 -13.92
N SER A 38 -10.35 -4.68 -13.78
CA SER A 38 -9.72 -5.50 -12.73
C SER A 38 -10.23 -5.04 -11.34
N CYS A 39 -10.20 -5.93 -10.33
CA CYS A 39 -10.63 -5.61 -8.95
C CYS A 39 -9.82 -4.44 -8.35
N GLU A 40 -9.89 -4.01 -7.10
CA GLU A 40 -8.93 -2.99 -6.58
C GLU A 40 -7.63 -3.64 -6.05
N PHE A 41 -7.74 -4.84 -5.48
CA PHE A 41 -6.62 -5.57 -4.84
C PHE A 41 -5.70 -6.33 -5.79
N CYS A 42 -6.18 -6.67 -6.99
CA CYS A 42 -5.43 -7.42 -8.01
C CYS A 42 -4.18 -6.66 -8.53
N ALA A 43 -4.00 -5.38 -8.17
CA ALA A 43 -2.91 -4.49 -8.59
C ALA A 43 -1.73 -4.63 -7.65
N LEU A 44 -2.03 -5.00 -6.41
CA LEU A 44 -1.09 -5.07 -5.33
C LEU A 44 -0.02 -6.10 -5.67
N SER A 45 1.23 -5.76 -5.39
CA SER A 45 2.33 -6.72 -5.48
C SER A 45 2.12 -7.87 -4.47
N PRO A 46 2.84 -8.99 -4.59
CA PRO A 46 2.82 -10.03 -3.57
C PRO A 46 3.11 -9.49 -2.17
N GLU A 47 4.06 -8.56 -2.06
CA GLU A 47 4.46 -7.91 -0.80
C GLU A 47 3.36 -7.02 -0.24
N ASP A 48 2.73 -6.20 -1.09
CA ASP A 48 1.59 -5.35 -0.71
C ASP A 48 0.41 -6.19 -0.16
N ARG A 49 0.13 -7.33 -0.80
CA ARG A 49 -0.94 -8.24 -0.35
C ARG A 49 -0.61 -8.92 0.98
N ASP A 50 0.66 -9.25 1.20
CA ASP A 50 1.09 -9.83 2.47
C ASP A 50 0.98 -8.81 3.61
N LEU A 51 1.46 -7.58 3.36
CA LEU A 51 1.33 -6.45 4.27
C LEU A 51 -0.15 -6.21 4.66
N LEU A 52 -1.05 -6.17 3.66
CA LEU A 52 -2.49 -6.04 3.90
C LEU A 52 -3.05 -7.22 4.70
N ARG A 53 -2.66 -8.46 4.36
CA ARG A 53 -3.12 -9.67 5.07
C ARG A 53 -2.74 -9.61 6.55
N VAL A 54 -1.51 -9.25 6.86
CA VAL A 54 -1.00 -9.15 8.24
C VAL A 54 -1.74 -8.07 8.99
N PHE A 55 -1.91 -6.89 8.38
CA PHE A 55 -2.65 -5.80 8.98
C PHE A 55 -4.09 -6.22 9.33
N LEU A 56 -4.80 -6.88 8.40
CA LEU A 56 -6.15 -7.39 8.65
C LEU A 56 -6.17 -8.48 9.74
N ALA A 57 -5.23 -9.43 9.72
CA ALA A 57 -5.12 -10.46 10.74
C ALA A 57 -4.85 -9.90 12.14
N SER A 58 -4.10 -8.80 12.21
CA SER A 58 -3.82 -8.05 13.44
C SER A 58 -4.97 -7.10 13.86
N ARG A 59 -6.10 -7.11 13.14
CA ARG A 59 -7.24 -6.18 13.35
C ARG A 59 -6.82 -4.71 13.28
N GLY A 60 -5.85 -4.40 12.44
CA GLY A 60 -5.34 -3.05 12.24
C GLY A 60 -4.27 -2.60 13.23
N ASN A 61 -3.61 -3.53 13.93
CA ASN A 61 -2.54 -3.19 14.86
C ASN A 61 -1.21 -2.93 14.15
N MET A 62 -0.84 -1.65 14.08
CA MET A 62 0.37 -1.20 13.41
C MET A 62 1.67 -1.76 14.03
N LYS A 63 1.69 -2.05 15.34
CA LYS A 63 2.86 -2.66 16.00
C LYS A 63 3.06 -4.12 15.59
N ASP A 64 1.99 -4.81 15.21
CA ASP A 64 2.08 -6.18 14.71
C ASP A 64 2.65 -6.18 13.29
N LEU A 65 2.24 -5.18 12.50
CA LEU A 65 2.77 -4.96 11.16
C LEU A 65 4.26 -4.58 11.18
N GLU A 66 4.65 -3.70 12.10
CA GLU A 66 6.07 -3.34 12.34
C GLU A 66 6.91 -4.59 12.64
N ARG A 67 6.46 -5.43 13.57
CA ARG A 67 7.14 -6.68 13.95
C ARG A 67 7.24 -7.66 12.78
N HIS A 68 6.19 -7.77 11.98
CA HIS A 68 6.18 -8.64 10.80
C HIS A 68 7.16 -8.16 9.72
N LEU A 69 7.22 -6.85 9.50
CA LEU A 69 8.09 -6.25 8.50
C LEU A 69 9.56 -6.15 8.95
N GLY A 70 9.83 -6.23 10.26
CA GLY A 70 11.18 -6.12 10.83
C GLY A 70 11.80 -4.73 10.65
N VAL A 71 10.98 -3.69 10.62
CA VAL A 71 11.39 -2.29 10.41
C VAL A 71 10.95 -1.40 11.57
N SER A 72 11.38 -0.14 11.61
CA SER A 72 10.84 0.82 12.58
C SER A 72 9.37 1.13 12.31
N TYR A 73 8.62 1.47 13.36
CA TYR A 73 7.23 1.94 13.26
C TYR A 73 6.99 2.95 12.13
N PRO A 74 7.76 4.05 11.99
CA PRO A 74 7.58 5.00 10.88
C PRO A 74 7.80 4.38 9.49
N THR A 75 8.74 3.44 9.35
CA THR A 75 8.94 2.73 8.08
C THR A 75 7.74 1.85 7.75
N ALA A 76 7.21 1.14 8.75
CA ALA A 76 6.00 0.32 8.58
C ALA A 76 4.82 1.20 8.17
N ARG A 77 4.65 2.36 8.81
CA ARG A 77 3.57 3.31 8.52
C ARG A 77 3.67 3.85 7.11
N ALA A 78 4.85 4.31 6.69
CA ALA A 78 5.07 4.81 5.33
C ALA A 78 4.76 3.74 4.26
N ARG A 79 5.09 2.46 4.52
CA ARG A 79 4.73 1.35 3.62
C ARG A 79 3.22 1.11 3.56
N PHE A 80 2.54 1.17 4.71
CA PHE A 80 1.08 1.04 4.77
C PHE A 80 0.37 2.21 4.08
N ASP A 81 0.85 3.43 4.26
CA ASP A 81 0.31 4.61 3.58
C ASP A 81 0.50 4.51 2.05
N ALA A 82 1.65 4.02 1.59
CA ALA A 82 1.87 3.74 0.17
C ALA A 82 0.94 2.65 -0.38
N LEU A 83 0.61 1.63 0.41
CA LEU A 83 -0.40 0.63 0.07
C LEU A 83 -1.79 1.28 -0.10
N LEU A 84 -2.19 2.15 0.83
CA LEU A 84 -3.47 2.84 0.78
C LEU A 84 -3.58 3.75 -0.46
N ALA A 85 -2.51 4.46 -0.81
CA ALA A 85 -2.43 5.26 -2.02
C ALA A 85 -2.62 4.42 -3.30
N LYS A 86 -2.00 3.23 -3.37
CA LYS A 86 -2.20 2.28 -4.49
C LYS A 86 -3.65 1.80 -4.61
N LEU A 87 -4.39 1.77 -3.50
CA LEU A 87 -5.82 1.42 -3.47
C LEU A 87 -6.73 2.63 -3.70
N GLY A 88 -6.19 3.84 -3.87
CA GLY A 88 -6.99 5.07 -3.97
C GLY A 88 -7.71 5.42 -2.66
N ILE A 89 -7.27 4.86 -1.54
CA ILE A 89 -7.78 5.17 -0.20
C ILE A 89 -6.93 6.32 0.35
N ASP A 90 -7.00 7.48 -0.31
CA ASP A 90 -6.33 8.67 0.15
C ASP A 90 -7.03 9.18 1.41
N ARG A 91 -6.43 8.89 2.56
CA ARG A 91 -6.61 9.74 3.75
C ARG A 91 -5.44 10.72 3.75
N PRO A 92 -5.68 12.04 3.91
CA PRO A 92 -4.59 12.93 4.26
C PRO A 92 -3.91 12.33 5.49
N ALA A 93 -2.60 12.08 5.38
CA ALA A 93 -1.84 11.57 6.50
C ALA A 93 -2.14 12.47 7.71
N PRO A 94 -2.44 11.89 8.90
CA PRO A 94 -2.49 12.68 10.12
C PRO A 94 -1.21 13.52 10.19
N PRO A 95 -1.28 14.76 10.72
CA PRO A 95 -0.11 15.63 10.89
C PRO A 95 1.06 14.84 11.48
N ARG A 96 2.27 15.12 10.99
CA ARG A 96 3.48 14.33 11.24
C ARG A 96 3.61 14.09 12.73
N SER A 97 3.74 12.84 13.15
CA SER A 97 3.86 12.61 14.59
C SER A 97 5.15 13.26 15.10
N ARG A 98 5.11 13.85 16.29
CA ARG A 98 6.31 14.39 16.98
C ARG A 98 7.48 13.41 17.00
N VAL A 99 7.19 12.10 16.99
CA VAL A 99 8.18 11.02 16.91
C VAL A 99 8.91 11.00 15.56
N GLU A 100 8.19 11.13 14.44
CA GLU A 100 8.78 11.20 13.10
C GLU A 100 9.69 12.42 12.94
N LEU A 101 9.30 13.55 13.54
CA LEU A 101 10.08 14.79 13.56
C LEU A 101 11.40 14.62 14.31
N LEU A 102 11.36 13.99 15.48
CA LEU A 102 12.55 13.70 16.28
C LEU A 102 13.48 12.69 15.60
N GLU A 103 12.94 11.73 14.85
CA GLU A 103 13.76 10.79 14.09
C GLU A 103 14.45 11.43 12.88
N GLN A 104 13.78 12.34 12.15
CA GLN A 104 14.40 13.10 11.06
C GLN A 104 15.55 13.96 11.58
N LEU A 105 15.37 14.59 12.75
CA LEU A 105 16.41 15.33 13.44
C LEU A 105 17.58 14.40 13.82
N ALA A 106 17.30 13.21 14.36
CA ALA A 106 18.32 12.23 14.72
C ALA A 106 19.10 11.69 13.51
N ARG A 107 18.47 11.61 12.33
CA ARG A 107 19.11 11.22 11.06
C ARG A 107 19.82 12.40 10.35
N GLY A 108 19.70 13.62 10.86
CA GLY A 108 20.27 14.83 10.25
C GLY A 108 19.58 15.25 8.94
N GLU A 109 18.37 14.76 8.69
CA GLU A 109 17.55 15.10 7.52
C GLU A 109 16.92 16.50 7.64
N ILE A 110 16.77 16.96 8.89
CA ILE A 110 16.34 18.32 9.26
C ILE A 110 17.23 18.84 10.39
N ASP A 111 17.36 20.15 10.49
CA ASP A 111 18.04 20.79 11.61
C ASP A 111 17.07 21.10 12.78
N VAL A 112 17.65 21.55 13.91
CA VAL A 112 16.90 21.87 15.13
C VAL A 112 15.90 23.00 14.89
N GLU A 113 16.25 23.98 14.06
CA GLU A 113 15.42 25.15 13.77
C GLU A 113 14.18 24.73 12.96
N GLN A 114 14.38 23.93 11.92
CA GLN A 114 13.34 23.31 11.11
C GLN A 114 12.42 22.41 11.93
N ALA A 115 12.98 21.66 12.89
CA ALA A 115 12.19 20.82 13.77
C ALA A 115 11.26 21.63 14.70
N MET A 116 11.76 22.76 15.22
CA MET A 116 10.98 23.66 16.09
C MET A 116 9.84 24.33 15.33
N ASP A 117 10.10 24.84 14.12
CA ASP A 117 9.07 25.47 13.26
C ASP A 117 7.91 24.52 12.92
N LEU A 118 8.24 23.25 12.67
CA LEU A 118 7.23 22.24 12.35
C LEU A 118 6.38 21.86 13.57
N LEU A 119 6.96 21.88 14.79
CA LEU A 119 6.24 21.63 16.03
C LEU A 119 5.32 22.79 16.45
N GLU A 120 5.69 24.03 16.12
CA GLU A 120 4.86 25.20 16.39
C GLU A 120 3.63 25.27 15.47
N LYS A 121 3.74 24.77 14.23
CA LYS A 121 2.64 24.74 13.25
C LYS A 121 1.56 23.69 13.55
N GLU A 122 1.81 22.75 14.46
CA GLU A 122 0.82 21.76 14.91
C GLU A 122 -0.05 22.24 16.07
N ARG A 123 0.12 23.49 16.53
CA ARG A 123 -0.56 24.06 17.70
C ARG A 123 -1.81 24.86 17.36
#